data_AF-A0A1I1MPM7-F1
#
_entry.id   AF-A0A1I1MPM7-F1
#
_cell.length_a   1.000
_cell.length_b   1.000
_cell.length_c   1.000
_cell.angle_alpha   90.00
_cell.angle_beta   90.00
_cell.angle_gamma   90.00
#
_symmetry.space_group_name_H-M   'P 1'
#
loop_
_entity.id
_entity.type
_entity.pdbx_description
1 polymer ?
#
loop_
_entity_poly.entity_id
_entity_poly.type
_entity_poly.pdbx_seq_one_letter_code
_entity_poly.pdbx_strand_id
1 'polypeptide(L)'
;NKIRNTENQVNTLINNSLQNTINRESCVYLLVSYNFMKQTLTIIFSFIISNICLAQQTKTQIYIIGNIHDSVPNYNPTILFQILDNIKPDIILHEVDSEGMKDYETNKDIKGNEIIASNLYLKKFSQTLRFSFDFEGRNKYRKEKGMVPTDNLTVKLIDSLYNAKKLTRQHANIYETFKNITDSLIKIAELSPENFNNSKTDSIAEKRQYFQYQELLKITNERPEFVKNYVVKPNGEKISYKDGFKLMSDFWNLRNQTMAKNIYDIAEKYPNRKIVVLTGFLHRYYLIKELRERNNGNIEIREFYEK
;
A
#
# COMPACT_ATOMS: atom_id res chain seq x y z
N ASN A 1 79.00 33.89 52.54
CA ASN A 1 78.01 32.90 53.04
C ASN A 1 76.62 33.47 53.33
N LYS A 2 76.46 34.67 53.90
CA LYS A 2 75.11 35.24 54.18
C LYS A 2 74.32 35.63 52.91
N ILE A 3 74.97 36.24 51.91
CA ILE A 3 74.34 36.69 50.65
C ILE A 3 73.83 35.50 49.79
N ARG A 4 74.64 34.44 49.63
CA ARG A 4 74.22 33.22 48.90
C ARG A 4 73.01 32.51 49.53
N ASN A 5 72.84 32.62 50.85
CA ASN A 5 71.71 31.99 51.53
C ASN A 5 70.39 32.76 51.28
N THR A 6 70.48 34.09 51.19
CA THR A 6 69.34 34.94 50.83
C THR A 6 68.92 34.75 49.37
N GLU A 7 69.87 34.66 48.44
CA GLU A 7 69.57 34.39 47.01
C GLU A 7 68.88 33.04 46.81
N ASN A 8 69.33 31.99 47.50
CA ASN A 8 68.68 30.68 47.43
C ASN A 8 67.25 30.69 48.00
N GLN A 9 66.99 31.42 49.09
CA GLN A 9 65.64 31.57 49.63
C GLN A 9 64.72 32.35 48.69
N VAL A 10 65.21 33.41 48.05
CA VAL A 10 64.44 34.21 47.08
C VAL A 10 64.11 33.39 45.83
N ASN A 11 65.08 32.66 45.27
CA ASN A 11 64.84 31.79 44.12
C ASN A 11 63.84 30.67 44.43
N THR A 12 63.86 30.12 45.65
CA THR A 12 62.88 29.10 46.08
C THR A 12 61.47 29.68 46.20
N LEU A 13 61.33 30.89 46.74
CA LEU A 13 60.04 31.59 46.85
C LEU A 13 59.47 31.95 45.48
N ILE A 14 60.32 32.41 44.55
CA ILE A 14 59.92 32.74 43.17
C ILE A 14 59.46 31.49 42.43
N ASN A 15 60.22 30.38 42.52
CA ASN A 15 59.85 29.13 41.87
C ASN A 15 58.54 28.54 42.44
N ASN A 16 58.34 28.58 43.75
CA ASN A 16 57.08 28.14 44.37
C ASN A 16 55.89 29.02 43.98
N SER A 17 56.10 30.34 43.84
CA SER A 17 55.07 31.27 43.37
C SER A 17 54.71 31.01 41.90
N LEU A 18 55.69 30.81 41.03
CA LEU A 18 55.49 30.45 39.62
C LEU A 18 54.75 29.11 39.47
N GLN A 19 55.16 28.08 40.21
CA GLN A 19 54.52 26.76 40.17
C GLN A 19 53.06 26.82 40.63
N ASN A 20 52.75 27.61 41.67
CA ASN A 20 51.38 27.80 42.14
C ASN A 20 50.50 28.55 41.12
N THR A 21 51.07 29.52 40.39
CA THR A 21 50.36 30.23 39.32
C THR A 21 50.06 29.30 38.14
N ILE A 22 51.05 28.50 37.69
CA ILE A 22 50.88 27.51 36.62
C ILE A 22 49.83 26.46 36.99
N ASN A 23 49.83 25.97 38.24
CA ASN A 23 48.84 25.02 38.72
C ASN A 23 47.42 25.61 38.76
N ARG A 24 47.28 26.90 39.14
CA ARG A 24 45.98 27.59 39.12
C ARG A 24 45.46 27.78 37.71
N GLU A 25 46.30 28.23 36.77
CA GLU A 25 45.91 28.39 35.37
C GLU A 25 45.53 27.04 34.76
N SER A 26 46.30 25.98 35.01
CA SER A 26 46.00 24.62 34.54
C SER A 26 44.66 24.11 35.07
N CYS A 27 44.34 24.38 36.35
CA CYS A 27 43.03 24.06 36.93
C CYS A 27 41.88 24.82 36.27
N VAL A 28 42.07 26.11 35.96
CA VAL A 28 41.07 26.92 35.25
C VAL A 28 40.85 26.40 33.83
N TYR A 29 41.91 26.06 33.09
CA TYR A 29 41.78 25.44 31.77
C TYR A 29 41.02 24.11 31.82
N LEU A 30 41.34 23.22 32.77
CA LEU A 30 40.62 21.96 32.96
C LEU A 30 39.13 22.17 33.28
N LEU A 31 38.79 23.14 34.13
CA LEU A 31 37.41 23.50 34.45
C LEU A 31 36.65 24.09 33.25
N VAL A 32 37.29 24.96 32.47
CA VAL A 32 36.70 25.55 31.25
C VAL A 32 36.50 24.46 30.19
N SER A 33 37.49 23.61 29.95
CA SER A 33 37.38 22.49 29.02
C SER A 33 36.33 21.47 29.45
N TYR A 34 36.22 21.16 30.73
CA TYR A 34 35.18 20.28 31.27
C TYR A 34 33.77 20.87 31.09
N ASN A 35 33.58 22.16 31.39
CA ASN A 35 32.30 22.84 31.20
C ASN A 35 31.92 22.96 29.72
N PHE A 36 32.90 23.24 28.84
CA PHE A 36 32.70 23.25 27.40
C PHE A 36 32.28 21.87 26.89
N MET A 37 33.01 20.81 27.25
CA MET A 37 32.69 19.43 26.86
C MET A 37 31.31 19.00 27.39
N LYS A 38 30.96 19.35 28.64
CA LYS A 38 29.63 19.09 29.22
C LYS A 38 28.52 19.81 28.46
N GLN A 39 28.73 21.06 28.06
CA GLN A 39 27.77 21.81 27.23
C GLN A 39 27.63 21.18 25.84
N THR A 40 28.74 20.80 25.20
CA THR A 40 28.72 20.14 23.88
C THR A 40 27.97 18.80 23.95
N LEU A 41 28.25 17.95 24.96
CA LEU A 41 27.51 16.70 25.16
C LEU A 41 26.02 16.94 25.42
N THR A 42 25.68 17.96 26.21
CA THR A 42 24.28 18.30 26.49
C THR A 42 23.54 18.75 25.22
N ILE A 43 24.19 19.54 24.36
CA ILE A 43 23.62 19.98 23.08
C ILE A 43 23.43 18.78 22.15
N ILE A 44 24.42 17.90 22.03
CA ILE A 44 24.32 16.68 21.21
C ILE A 44 23.18 15.78 21.71
N PHE A 45 23.08 15.57 23.02
CA PHE A 45 22.03 14.75 23.62
C PHE A 45 20.62 15.35 23.42
N SER A 46 20.47 16.67 23.59
CA SER A 46 19.23 17.38 23.30
C SER A 46 18.85 17.29 21.81
N PHE A 47 19.83 17.34 20.91
CA PHE A 47 19.60 17.19 19.47
C PHE A 47 19.18 15.75 19.12
N ILE A 48 19.74 14.73 19.78
CA ILE A 48 19.34 13.34 19.60
C ILE A 48 17.91 13.13 20.11
N ILE A 49 17.57 13.63 21.30
CA ILE A 49 16.22 13.49 21.87
C ILE A 49 15.17 14.20 21.01
N SER A 50 15.46 15.41 20.51
CA SER A 50 14.50 16.15 19.68
C SER A 50 14.22 15.42 18.35
N ASN A 51 15.23 14.83 17.73
CA ASN A 51 15.05 14.01 16.52
C ASN A 51 14.24 12.73 16.80
N ILE A 52 14.40 12.09 17.95
CA ILE A 52 13.62 10.90 18.34
C ILE A 52 12.14 11.27 18.55
N CYS A 53 11.85 12.38 19.26
CA CYS A 53 10.47 12.83 19.47
C CYS A 53 9.76 13.23 18.17
N LEU A 54 10.46 13.87 17.22
CA LEU A 54 9.90 14.24 15.92
C LEU A 54 9.64 13.01 15.04
N ALA A 55 10.54 12.01 15.06
CA ALA A 55 10.36 10.75 14.35
C ALA A 55 9.18 9.90 14.87
N GLN A 56 8.77 10.11 16.13
CA GLN A 56 7.58 9.47 16.70
C GLN A 56 6.25 10.13 16.27
N GLN A 57 6.29 11.31 15.62
CA GLN A 57 5.08 12.02 15.18
C GLN A 57 4.71 11.75 13.71
N THR A 58 5.63 11.22 12.89
CA THR A 58 5.34 10.97 11.47
C THR A 58 4.57 9.67 11.31
N LYS A 59 3.37 9.72 10.74
CA LYS A 59 2.60 8.51 10.42
C LYS A 59 3.05 7.90 9.09
N THR A 60 2.91 6.58 8.94
CA THR A 60 3.05 5.94 7.62
C THR A 60 1.92 6.43 6.73
N GLN A 61 2.25 7.00 5.57
CA GLN A 61 1.27 7.50 4.61
C GLN A 61 0.97 6.42 3.58
N ILE A 62 -0.30 6.08 3.39
CA ILE A 62 -0.73 5.10 2.39
C ILE A 62 -1.61 5.80 1.35
N TYR A 63 -1.18 5.72 0.09
CA TYR A 63 -1.90 6.21 -1.08
C TYR A 63 -2.43 5.01 -1.85
N ILE A 64 -3.76 4.84 -1.91
CA ILE A 64 -4.38 3.71 -2.62
C ILE A 64 -4.89 4.20 -3.97
N ILE A 65 -4.19 3.80 -5.02
CA ILE A 65 -4.51 4.16 -6.40
C ILE A 65 -5.21 2.98 -7.04
N GLY A 66 -6.47 3.20 -7.39
CA GLY A 66 -7.25 2.40 -8.31
C GLY A 66 -6.74 2.59 -9.74
N ASN A 67 -6.47 1.48 -10.42
CA ASN A 67 -5.91 1.42 -11.76
C ASN A 67 -6.94 0.85 -12.75
N ILE A 68 -6.79 1.27 -14.00
CA ILE A 68 -7.29 0.57 -15.19
C ILE A 68 -6.07 -0.15 -15.76
N HIS A 69 -6.12 -1.47 -15.91
CA HIS A 69 -4.92 -2.25 -16.29
C HIS A 69 -4.44 -1.94 -17.71
N ASP A 70 -5.39 -1.78 -18.64
CA ASP A 70 -5.09 -1.47 -20.04
C ASP A 70 -4.81 0.03 -20.22
N SER A 71 -3.87 0.35 -21.11
CA SER A 71 -3.57 1.75 -21.46
C SER A 71 -4.70 2.34 -22.30
N VAL A 72 -5.23 3.47 -21.83
CA VAL A 72 -6.21 4.31 -22.52
C VAL A 72 -5.73 5.77 -22.52
N PRO A 73 -6.26 6.65 -23.41
CA PRO A 73 -5.77 8.03 -23.51
C PRO A 73 -5.77 8.80 -22.18
N ASN A 74 -6.78 8.58 -21.34
CA ASN A 74 -6.97 9.21 -20.04
C ASN A 74 -6.28 8.47 -18.87
N TYR A 75 -5.72 7.27 -19.11
CA TYR A 75 -4.99 6.49 -18.11
C TYR A 75 -3.96 5.55 -18.73
N ASN A 76 -2.68 5.85 -18.53
CA ASN A 76 -1.57 5.13 -19.13
C ASN A 76 -0.32 5.19 -18.21
N PRO A 77 0.78 4.49 -18.54
CA PRO A 77 1.93 4.42 -17.65
C PRO A 77 2.59 5.78 -17.37
N THR A 78 2.52 6.72 -18.32
CA THR A 78 3.08 8.07 -18.15
C THR A 78 2.30 8.86 -17.11
N ILE A 79 0.96 8.81 -17.18
CA ILE A 79 0.09 9.46 -16.19
C ILE A 79 0.33 8.86 -14.80
N LEU A 80 0.35 7.53 -14.69
CA LEU A 80 0.61 6.87 -13.41
C LEU A 80 2.01 7.19 -12.87
N PHE A 81 3.03 7.25 -13.74
CA PHE A 81 4.37 7.68 -13.36
C PHE A 81 4.38 9.12 -12.81
N GLN A 82 3.65 10.05 -13.43
CA GLN A 82 3.53 11.43 -12.91
C GLN A 82 2.89 11.47 -11.52
N ILE A 83 1.86 10.66 -11.29
CA ILE A 83 1.24 10.52 -9.96
C ILE A 83 2.28 10.00 -8.95
N LEU A 84 3.05 8.96 -9.30
CA LEU A 84 4.13 8.44 -8.46
C LEU A 84 5.22 9.50 -8.19
N ASP A 85 5.64 10.25 -9.21
CA ASP A 85 6.67 11.30 -9.10
C ASP A 85 6.23 12.48 -8.23
N ASN A 86 4.92 12.75 -8.18
CA ASN A 86 4.34 13.76 -7.29
C ASN A 86 4.31 13.28 -5.83
N ILE A 87 3.88 12.03 -5.59
CA ILE A 87 3.80 11.45 -4.23
C ILE A 87 5.21 11.23 -3.64
N LYS A 88 6.13 10.77 -4.49
CA LYS A 88 7.48 10.29 -4.15
C LYS A 88 7.47 9.15 -3.13
N PRO A 89 6.85 7.99 -3.43
CA PRO A 89 6.81 6.87 -2.50
C PRO A 89 8.19 6.28 -2.20
N ASP A 90 8.36 5.85 -0.95
CA ASP A 90 9.44 4.97 -0.52
C ASP A 90 9.17 3.52 -0.92
N ILE A 91 7.90 3.14 -0.99
CA ILE A 91 7.44 1.77 -1.23
C ILE A 91 6.28 1.76 -2.24
N ILE A 92 6.35 0.87 -3.24
CA ILE A 92 5.25 0.61 -4.19
C ILE A 92 4.76 -0.83 -4.03
N LEU A 93 3.47 -1.01 -3.79
CA LEU A 93 2.83 -2.32 -3.67
C LEU A 93 2.03 -2.66 -4.93
N HIS A 94 2.18 -3.89 -5.44
CA HIS A 94 1.49 -4.38 -6.64
C HIS A 94 0.49 -5.49 -6.31
N GLU A 95 -0.69 -5.44 -6.94
CA GLU A 95 -1.76 -6.45 -6.81
C GLU A 95 -1.42 -7.75 -7.58
N VAL A 96 -0.30 -8.36 -7.22
CA VAL A 96 0.17 -9.68 -7.65
C VAL A 96 0.64 -10.47 -6.44
N ASP A 97 0.78 -11.78 -6.58
CA ASP A 97 1.41 -12.65 -5.58
C ASP A 97 2.94 -12.62 -5.72
N SER A 98 3.63 -13.33 -4.83
CA SER A 98 5.10 -13.39 -4.83
C SER A 98 5.69 -13.94 -6.13
N GLU A 99 4.99 -14.84 -6.83
CA GLU A 99 5.40 -15.36 -8.13
C GLU A 99 5.26 -14.29 -9.22
N GLY A 100 4.09 -13.63 -9.30
CA GLY A 100 3.89 -12.52 -10.25
C GLY A 100 4.84 -11.34 -10.02
N MET A 101 5.25 -11.10 -8.77
CA MET A 101 6.24 -10.08 -8.45
C MET A 101 7.64 -10.43 -9.00
N LYS A 102 8.03 -11.71 -8.99
CA LYS A 102 9.28 -12.15 -9.63
C LYS A 102 9.21 -11.98 -11.14
N ASP A 103 8.08 -12.30 -11.75
CA ASP A 103 7.87 -12.09 -13.18
C ASP A 103 8.03 -10.60 -13.54
N TYR A 104 7.53 -9.69 -12.70
CA TYR A 104 7.66 -8.24 -12.84
C TYR A 104 9.12 -7.76 -12.81
N GLU A 105 10.02 -8.50 -12.16
CA GLU A 105 11.44 -8.21 -12.08
C GLU A 105 12.24 -8.79 -13.25
N THR A 106 11.82 -9.94 -13.78
CA THR A 106 12.61 -10.70 -14.77
C THR A 106 12.12 -10.58 -16.20
N ASN A 107 10.82 -10.33 -16.41
CA ASN A 107 10.21 -10.38 -17.74
C ASN A 107 10.06 -8.97 -18.35
N LYS A 108 10.76 -8.73 -19.46
CA LYS A 108 10.76 -7.44 -20.18
C LYS A 108 9.48 -7.19 -21.00
N ASP A 109 8.69 -8.22 -21.23
CA ASP A 109 7.50 -8.16 -22.10
C ASP A 109 6.20 -7.92 -21.35
N ILE A 110 6.26 -7.71 -20.02
CA ILE A 110 5.06 -7.48 -19.22
C ILE A 110 4.44 -6.13 -19.58
N LYS A 111 3.16 -6.21 -19.96
CA LYS A 111 2.31 -5.08 -20.32
C LYS A 111 1.38 -4.79 -19.14
N GLY A 112 1.22 -3.52 -18.81
CA GLY A 112 0.35 -3.05 -17.73
C GLY A 112 0.79 -1.67 -17.27
N ASN A 113 -0.19 -0.80 -16.99
CA ASN A 113 0.10 0.56 -16.58
C ASN A 113 0.96 0.61 -15.31
N GLU A 114 0.64 -0.25 -14.35
CA GLU A 114 1.25 -0.35 -13.02
C GLU A 114 2.74 -0.69 -13.10
N ILE A 115 3.07 -1.78 -13.77
CA ILE A 115 4.44 -2.28 -13.85
C ILE A 115 5.33 -1.38 -14.70
N ILE A 116 4.82 -0.86 -15.82
CA ILE A 116 5.59 0.07 -16.67
C ILE A 116 5.87 1.37 -15.89
N ALA A 117 4.86 1.96 -15.24
CA ALA A 117 5.04 3.18 -14.44
C ALA A 117 5.99 2.95 -13.25
N SER A 118 5.83 1.83 -12.54
CA SER A 118 6.69 1.47 -11.41
C SER A 118 8.15 1.25 -11.85
N ASN A 119 8.38 0.63 -13.01
CA ASN A 119 9.71 0.46 -13.58
C ASN A 119 10.34 1.80 -13.99
N LEU A 120 9.56 2.73 -14.58
CA LEU A 120 10.03 4.08 -14.88
C LEU A 120 10.39 4.85 -13.59
N TYR A 121 9.57 4.71 -12.55
CA TYR A 121 9.82 5.33 -11.25
C TYR A 121 11.09 4.78 -10.60
N LEU A 122 11.30 3.46 -10.58
CA LEU A 122 12.50 2.81 -10.03
C LEU A 122 13.79 3.19 -10.77
N LYS A 123 13.72 3.47 -12.08
CA LYS A 123 14.86 4.00 -12.83
C LYS A 123 15.31 5.39 -12.33
N LYS A 124 14.35 6.22 -11.89
CA LYS A 124 14.59 7.57 -11.35
C LYS A 124 14.93 7.55 -9.86
N PHE A 125 14.32 6.64 -9.10
CA PHE A 125 14.46 6.50 -7.65
C PHE A 125 14.80 5.04 -7.28
N SER A 126 16.08 4.66 -7.46
CA SER A 126 16.54 3.27 -7.33
C SER A 126 16.47 2.69 -5.91
N GLN A 127 16.26 3.54 -4.89
CA GLN A 127 16.12 3.12 -3.49
C GLN A 127 14.68 2.75 -3.10
N THR A 128 13.70 2.99 -3.98
CA THR A 128 12.30 2.66 -3.71
C THR A 128 12.13 1.14 -3.66
N LEU A 129 11.46 0.67 -2.61
CA LEU A 129 11.14 -0.74 -2.43
C LEU A 129 9.88 -1.11 -3.18
N ARG A 130 9.76 -2.39 -3.57
CA ARG A 130 8.61 -2.91 -4.27
C ARG A 130 8.21 -4.28 -3.72
N PHE A 131 6.92 -4.48 -3.47
CA PHE A 131 6.39 -5.73 -2.91
C PHE A 131 5.07 -6.15 -3.56
N SER A 132 4.78 -7.45 -3.52
CA SER A 132 3.45 -8.00 -3.73
C SER A 132 2.56 -7.74 -2.51
N PHE A 133 1.25 -7.71 -2.72
CA PHE A 133 0.27 -7.75 -1.62
C PHE A 133 -0.96 -8.63 -1.90
N ASP A 134 -1.07 -9.30 -3.06
CA ASP A 134 -2.23 -10.13 -3.39
C ASP A 134 -2.29 -11.42 -2.55
N PHE A 135 -3.37 -12.18 -2.73
CA PHE A 135 -3.53 -13.53 -2.23
C PHE A 135 -2.53 -14.47 -2.92
N GLU A 136 -1.65 -15.11 -2.14
CA GLU A 136 -0.62 -16.01 -2.66
C GLU A 136 -1.22 -17.21 -3.43
N GLY A 137 -0.75 -17.42 -4.66
CA GLY A 137 -1.25 -18.49 -5.53
C GLY A 137 -2.69 -18.26 -6.01
N ARG A 138 -3.19 -17.02 -6.03
CA ARG A 138 -4.57 -16.64 -6.40
C ARG A 138 -5.07 -17.37 -7.64
N ASN A 139 -4.28 -17.37 -8.71
CA ASN A 139 -4.67 -17.94 -10.00
C ASN A 139 -4.86 -19.45 -9.90
N LYS A 140 -3.93 -20.14 -9.24
CA LYS A 140 -4.00 -21.58 -8.98
C LYS A 140 -5.21 -21.90 -8.10
N TYR A 141 -5.39 -21.18 -7.00
CA TYR A 141 -6.52 -21.36 -6.08
C TYR A 141 -7.88 -21.23 -6.77
N ARG A 142 -8.07 -20.19 -7.60
CA ARG A 142 -9.29 -19.99 -8.39
C ARG A 142 -9.55 -21.12 -9.39
N LYS A 143 -8.51 -21.57 -10.08
CA LYS A 143 -8.59 -22.61 -11.11
C LYS A 143 -8.89 -23.99 -10.51
N GLU A 144 -8.18 -24.37 -9.45
CA GLU A 144 -8.35 -25.66 -8.78
C GLU A 144 -9.72 -25.82 -8.14
N LYS A 145 -10.27 -24.73 -7.58
CA LYS A 145 -11.63 -24.71 -7.05
C LYS A 145 -12.72 -24.56 -8.12
N GLY A 146 -12.34 -24.36 -9.37
CA GLY A 146 -13.27 -24.18 -10.50
C GLY A 146 -14.06 -22.87 -10.45
N MET A 147 -13.59 -21.86 -9.71
CA MET A 147 -14.18 -20.52 -9.70
C MET A 147 -14.08 -19.88 -11.09
N VAL A 148 -12.94 -20.07 -11.74
CA VAL A 148 -12.73 -19.71 -13.15
C VAL A 148 -12.81 -20.99 -13.98
N PRO A 149 -13.62 -21.02 -15.06
CA PRO A 149 -14.34 -19.90 -15.67
C PRO A 149 -15.82 -19.75 -15.23
N THR A 150 -16.27 -20.44 -14.18
CA THR A 150 -17.69 -20.40 -13.78
C THR A 150 -18.18 -18.99 -13.46
N ASP A 151 -17.31 -18.12 -12.96
CA ASP A 151 -17.60 -16.71 -12.72
C ASP A 151 -18.16 -16.00 -13.96
N ASN A 152 -17.40 -16.03 -15.06
CA ASN A 152 -17.77 -15.42 -16.32
C ASN A 152 -18.93 -16.15 -16.99
N LEU A 153 -18.92 -17.48 -16.98
CA LEU A 153 -19.96 -18.29 -17.64
C LEU A 153 -21.32 -18.12 -16.98
N THR A 154 -21.36 -17.97 -15.65
CA THR A 154 -22.59 -17.67 -14.91
C THR A 154 -23.17 -16.32 -15.30
N VAL A 155 -22.35 -15.25 -15.33
CA VAL A 155 -22.83 -13.91 -15.73
C VAL A 155 -23.32 -13.92 -17.18
N LYS A 156 -22.62 -14.61 -18.10
CA LYS A 156 -23.07 -14.78 -19.50
C LYS A 156 -24.41 -15.51 -19.61
N LEU A 157 -24.63 -16.53 -18.77
CA LEU A 157 -25.91 -17.24 -18.76
C LEU A 157 -27.04 -16.36 -18.21
N ILE A 158 -26.79 -15.55 -17.17
CA ILE A 158 -27.75 -14.55 -16.68
C ILE A 158 -28.09 -13.56 -17.80
N ASP A 159 -27.09 -13.05 -18.52
CA ASP A 159 -27.29 -12.13 -19.66
C ASP A 159 -28.15 -12.76 -20.76
N SER A 160 -27.85 -14.00 -21.14
CA SER A 160 -28.62 -14.74 -22.15
C SER A 160 -30.09 -14.92 -21.72
N LEU A 161 -30.33 -15.28 -20.46
CA LEU A 161 -31.68 -15.40 -19.91
C LEU A 161 -32.42 -14.05 -19.87
N TYR A 162 -31.72 -12.96 -19.55
CA TYR A 162 -32.28 -11.61 -19.55
C TYR A 162 -32.70 -11.19 -20.95
N ASN A 163 -31.82 -11.33 -21.94
CA ASN A 163 -32.09 -10.95 -23.34
C ASN A 163 -33.20 -11.81 -23.95
N ALA A 164 -33.30 -13.08 -23.56
CA ALA A 164 -34.38 -13.97 -23.97
C ALA A 164 -35.71 -13.74 -23.19
N LYS A 165 -35.76 -12.75 -22.29
CA LYS A 165 -36.91 -12.45 -21.42
C LYS A 165 -37.37 -13.64 -20.57
N LYS A 166 -36.42 -14.49 -20.15
CA LYS A 166 -36.65 -15.71 -19.35
C LYS A 166 -36.45 -15.52 -17.84
N LEU A 167 -35.90 -14.37 -17.43
CA LEU A 167 -35.81 -13.99 -16.03
C LEU A 167 -37.18 -13.55 -15.49
N THR A 168 -37.43 -13.81 -14.20
CA THR A 168 -38.58 -13.21 -13.51
C THR A 168 -38.40 -11.69 -13.46
N ARG A 169 -39.48 -10.94 -13.19
CA ARG A 169 -39.40 -9.47 -13.04
C ARG A 169 -38.36 -9.05 -11.99
N GLN A 170 -38.31 -9.78 -10.88
CA GLN A 170 -37.35 -9.53 -9.80
C GLN A 170 -35.91 -9.80 -10.24
N HIS A 171 -35.65 -10.96 -10.88
CA HIS A 171 -34.31 -11.30 -11.37
C HIS A 171 -33.84 -10.34 -12.46
N ALA A 172 -34.75 -9.94 -13.36
CA ALA A 172 -34.46 -8.96 -14.39
C ALA A 172 -34.05 -7.61 -13.79
N ASN A 173 -34.77 -7.12 -12.76
CA ASN A 173 -34.43 -5.88 -12.07
C ASN A 173 -33.07 -5.94 -11.36
N ILE A 174 -32.73 -7.07 -10.74
CA ILE A 174 -31.40 -7.29 -10.14
C ILE A 174 -30.31 -7.15 -11.21
N TYR A 175 -30.46 -7.85 -12.32
CA TYR A 175 -29.45 -7.86 -13.38
C TYR A 175 -29.35 -6.51 -14.10
N GLU A 176 -30.47 -5.85 -14.35
CA GLU A 176 -30.51 -4.50 -14.93
C GLU A 176 -29.82 -3.47 -14.03
N THR A 177 -30.06 -3.55 -12.72
CA THR A 177 -29.35 -2.69 -11.76
C THR A 177 -27.84 -2.94 -11.80
N PHE A 178 -27.40 -4.21 -11.84
CA PHE A 178 -25.99 -4.57 -11.99
C PHE A 178 -25.37 -3.99 -13.27
N LYS A 179 -26.07 -4.11 -14.42
CA LYS A 179 -25.62 -3.54 -15.70
C LYS A 179 -25.52 -2.02 -15.64
N ASN A 180 -26.57 -1.34 -15.19
CA ASN A 180 -26.61 0.13 -15.14
C ASN A 180 -25.51 0.72 -14.25
N ILE A 181 -25.20 0.08 -13.12
CA ILE A 181 -24.09 0.51 -12.26
C ILE A 181 -22.75 0.24 -12.96
N THR A 182 -22.60 -0.92 -13.61
CA THR A 182 -21.36 -1.27 -14.34
C THR A 182 -21.11 -0.28 -15.48
N ASP A 183 -22.12 0.06 -16.28
CA ASP A 183 -22.02 1.04 -17.36
C ASP A 183 -21.66 2.44 -16.83
N SER A 184 -22.16 2.78 -15.64
CA SER A 184 -21.80 4.03 -14.97
C SER A 184 -20.32 4.07 -14.58
N LEU A 185 -19.79 2.95 -14.06
CA LEU A 185 -18.36 2.83 -13.73
C LEU A 185 -17.47 2.86 -14.98
N ILE A 186 -17.90 2.25 -16.08
CA ILE A 186 -17.19 2.31 -17.37
C ILE A 186 -17.06 3.76 -17.83
N LYS A 187 -18.15 4.53 -17.81
CA LYS A 187 -18.12 5.96 -18.17
C LYS A 187 -17.23 6.79 -17.25
N ILE A 188 -17.22 6.49 -15.95
CA ILE A 188 -16.32 7.17 -15.00
C ILE A 188 -14.86 6.83 -15.29
N ALA A 189 -14.56 5.59 -15.70
CA ALA A 189 -13.22 5.14 -16.06
C ALA A 189 -12.69 5.79 -17.37
N GLU A 190 -13.53 6.44 -18.16
CA GLU A 190 -13.14 7.25 -19.33
C GLU A 190 -12.65 8.66 -18.94
N LEU A 191 -12.84 9.06 -17.67
CA LEU A 191 -12.42 10.37 -17.15
C LEU A 191 -11.01 10.31 -16.54
N SER A 192 -10.50 11.46 -16.05
CA SER A 192 -9.17 11.54 -15.45
C SER A 192 -9.03 10.66 -14.17
N PRO A 193 -7.80 10.30 -13.75
CA PRO A 193 -7.56 9.45 -12.57
C PRO A 193 -8.35 9.84 -11.32
N GLU A 194 -8.49 11.14 -11.05
CA GLU A 194 -9.18 11.69 -9.88
C GLU A 194 -10.69 11.38 -9.89
N ASN A 195 -11.29 11.17 -11.07
CA ASN A 195 -12.71 10.88 -11.22
C ASN A 195 -13.05 9.43 -10.82
N PHE A 196 -12.14 8.48 -11.00
CA PHE A 196 -12.34 7.10 -10.54
C PHE A 196 -11.60 6.75 -9.25
N ASN A 197 -10.72 7.63 -8.77
CA ASN A 197 -10.09 7.54 -7.45
C ASN A 197 -10.72 8.55 -6.50
N ASN A 198 -11.94 8.32 -6.03
CA ASN A 198 -12.55 9.13 -4.97
C ASN A 198 -13.66 8.35 -4.26
N SER A 199 -14.07 8.84 -3.10
CA SER A 199 -15.09 8.20 -2.25
C SER A 199 -16.46 8.03 -2.92
N LYS A 200 -16.83 8.91 -3.86
CA LYS A 200 -18.09 8.78 -4.61
C LYS A 200 -18.01 7.58 -5.55
N THR A 201 -16.94 7.45 -6.32
CA THR A 201 -16.74 6.30 -7.21
C THR A 201 -16.52 5.02 -6.42
N ASP A 202 -15.84 5.07 -5.28
CA ASP A 202 -15.71 3.93 -4.36
C ASP A 202 -17.08 3.39 -3.92
N SER A 203 -18.02 4.28 -3.59
CA SER A 203 -19.38 3.89 -3.19
C SER A 203 -20.15 3.22 -4.32
N ILE A 204 -19.94 3.67 -5.57
CA ILE A 204 -20.53 3.05 -6.76
C ILE A 204 -19.90 1.67 -7.01
N ALA A 205 -18.56 1.56 -6.87
CA ALA A 205 -17.83 0.30 -6.99
C ALA A 205 -18.28 -0.71 -5.92
N GLU A 206 -18.43 -0.29 -4.67
CA GLU A 206 -18.96 -1.12 -3.59
C GLU A 206 -20.34 -1.67 -3.93
N LYS A 207 -21.26 -0.79 -4.34
CA LYS A 207 -22.61 -1.20 -4.75
C LYS A 207 -22.55 -2.19 -5.92
N ARG A 208 -21.72 -1.94 -6.92
CA ARG A 208 -21.55 -2.84 -8.07
C ARG A 208 -21.06 -4.22 -7.63
N GLN A 209 -20.08 -4.29 -6.72
CA GLN A 209 -19.57 -5.57 -6.22
C GLN A 209 -20.57 -6.30 -5.32
N TYR A 210 -21.34 -5.57 -4.52
CA TYR A 210 -22.46 -6.14 -3.79
C TYR A 210 -23.47 -6.78 -4.75
N PHE A 211 -23.84 -6.10 -5.84
CA PHE A 211 -24.74 -6.68 -6.83
C PHE A 211 -24.12 -7.92 -7.50
N GLN A 212 -22.85 -7.86 -7.92
CA GLN A 212 -22.19 -9.00 -8.54
C GLN A 212 -22.14 -10.21 -7.61
N TYR A 213 -21.65 -10.04 -6.38
CA TYR A 213 -21.30 -11.18 -5.54
C TYR A 213 -22.39 -11.58 -4.55
N GLN A 214 -23.42 -10.74 -4.32
CA GLN A 214 -24.54 -11.06 -3.43
C GLN A 214 -25.87 -11.13 -4.19
N GLU A 215 -26.23 -10.11 -4.98
CA GLU A 215 -27.55 -10.10 -5.62
C GLU A 215 -27.67 -11.08 -6.79
N LEU A 216 -26.63 -11.24 -7.62
CA LEU A 216 -26.66 -12.23 -8.70
C LEU A 216 -26.79 -13.67 -8.16
N LEU A 217 -26.34 -13.95 -6.93
CA LEU A 217 -26.55 -15.27 -6.31
C LEU A 217 -28.03 -15.62 -6.12
N LYS A 218 -28.90 -14.62 -5.93
CA LYS A 218 -30.36 -14.86 -5.85
C LYS A 218 -30.89 -15.47 -7.15
N ILE A 219 -30.37 -15.01 -8.30
CA ILE A 219 -30.71 -15.57 -9.61
C ILE A 219 -30.17 -17.00 -9.74
N THR A 220 -28.90 -17.22 -9.40
CA THR A 220 -28.26 -18.54 -9.58
C THR A 220 -28.80 -19.60 -8.64
N ASN A 221 -29.24 -19.21 -7.44
CA ASN A 221 -29.72 -20.14 -6.42
C ASN A 221 -31.12 -20.68 -6.72
N GLU A 222 -31.96 -19.90 -7.40
CA GLU A 222 -33.38 -20.20 -7.64
C GLU A 222 -33.65 -20.87 -8.99
N ARG A 223 -32.63 -20.97 -9.86
CA ARG A 223 -32.80 -21.38 -11.25
C ARG A 223 -32.07 -22.68 -11.59
N PRO A 224 -32.75 -23.70 -12.16
CA PRO A 224 -32.17 -25.01 -12.43
C PRO A 224 -31.06 -24.99 -13.49
N GLU A 225 -31.05 -23.99 -14.39
CA GLU A 225 -30.03 -23.85 -15.43
C GLU A 225 -28.61 -23.77 -14.84
N PHE A 226 -28.42 -23.16 -13.67
CA PHE A 226 -27.10 -22.99 -13.06
C PHE A 226 -26.59 -24.24 -12.33
N VAL A 227 -27.48 -25.18 -12.00
CA VAL A 227 -27.10 -26.50 -11.47
C VAL A 227 -26.77 -27.46 -12.61
N LYS A 228 -27.52 -27.37 -13.72
CA LYS A 228 -27.36 -28.25 -14.89
C LYS A 228 -26.10 -27.96 -15.70
N ASN A 229 -25.67 -26.70 -15.77
CA ASN A 229 -24.43 -26.33 -16.45
C ASN A 229 -23.25 -26.46 -15.48
N TYR A 230 -22.15 -27.05 -15.95
CA TYR A 230 -20.97 -27.32 -15.15
C TYR A 230 -19.69 -27.16 -15.96
N VAL A 231 -18.57 -27.00 -15.25
CA VAL A 231 -17.22 -27.13 -15.80
C VAL A 231 -16.52 -28.32 -15.15
N VAL A 232 -15.48 -28.84 -15.81
CA VAL A 232 -14.61 -29.87 -15.25
C VAL A 232 -13.37 -29.19 -14.68
N LYS A 233 -13.13 -29.37 -13.37
CA LYS A 233 -11.95 -28.86 -12.68
C LYS A 233 -10.69 -29.62 -13.11
N PRO A 234 -9.48 -29.10 -12.85
CA PRO A 234 -8.23 -29.79 -13.19
C PRO A 234 -8.10 -31.20 -12.61
N ASN A 235 -8.73 -31.47 -11.46
CA ASN A 235 -8.74 -32.78 -10.82
C ASN A 235 -9.80 -33.76 -11.38
N GLY A 236 -10.50 -33.39 -12.47
CA GLY A 236 -11.54 -34.20 -13.11
C GLY A 236 -12.93 -34.10 -12.49
N GLU A 237 -13.08 -33.47 -11.32
CA GLU A 237 -14.39 -33.29 -10.69
C GLU A 237 -15.21 -32.20 -11.40
N LYS A 238 -16.52 -32.39 -11.47
CA LYS A 238 -17.44 -31.38 -12.01
C LYS A 238 -17.81 -30.37 -10.94
N ILE A 239 -17.96 -29.12 -11.33
CA ILE A 239 -18.54 -28.06 -10.49
C ILE A 239 -19.59 -27.30 -11.28
N SER A 240 -20.77 -27.11 -10.68
CA SER A 240 -21.87 -26.39 -11.31
C SER A 240 -21.55 -24.90 -11.43
N TYR A 241 -22.23 -24.21 -12.34
CA TYR A 241 -22.13 -22.75 -12.46
C TYR A 241 -22.57 -22.06 -11.16
N LYS A 242 -23.61 -22.59 -10.51
CA LYS A 242 -24.09 -22.11 -9.20
C LYS A 242 -22.99 -22.19 -8.14
N ASP A 243 -22.38 -23.37 -7.97
CA ASP A 243 -21.42 -23.59 -6.89
C ASP A 243 -20.09 -22.87 -7.15
N GLY A 244 -19.61 -22.89 -8.40
CA GLY A 244 -18.39 -22.19 -8.77
C GLY A 244 -18.53 -20.66 -8.65
N PHE A 245 -19.69 -20.11 -9.01
CA PHE A 245 -19.96 -18.68 -8.82
C PHE A 245 -20.08 -18.31 -7.33
N LYS A 246 -20.71 -19.15 -6.50
CA LYS A 246 -20.73 -18.94 -5.04
C LYS A 246 -19.33 -18.92 -4.45
N LEU A 247 -18.46 -19.84 -4.87
CA LEU A 247 -17.06 -19.85 -4.44
C LEU A 247 -16.32 -18.57 -4.85
N MET A 248 -16.56 -18.05 -6.07
CA MET A 248 -16.01 -16.77 -6.49
C MET A 248 -16.52 -15.61 -5.63
N SER A 249 -17.82 -15.57 -5.35
CA SER A 249 -18.43 -14.56 -4.48
C SER A 249 -17.83 -14.53 -3.09
N ASP A 250 -17.61 -15.70 -2.48
CA ASP A 250 -16.97 -15.79 -1.17
C ASP A 250 -15.50 -15.41 -1.24
N PHE A 251 -14.83 -15.78 -2.32
CA PHE A 251 -13.42 -15.47 -2.55
C PHE A 251 -13.17 -13.96 -2.68
N TRP A 252 -14.13 -13.18 -3.18
CA TRP A 252 -14.00 -11.71 -3.26
C TRP A 252 -13.66 -11.10 -1.89
N ASN A 253 -14.40 -11.47 -0.83
CA ASN A 253 -14.16 -10.96 0.51
C ASN A 253 -12.84 -11.49 1.08
N LEU A 254 -12.60 -12.80 0.98
CA LEU A 254 -11.37 -13.43 1.46
C LEU A 254 -10.11 -12.79 0.83
N ARG A 255 -10.12 -12.58 -0.48
CA ARG A 255 -9.01 -11.95 -1.20
C ARG A 255 -8.79 -10.52 -0.74
N ASN A 256 -9.84 -9.69 -0.68
CA ASN A 256 -9.69 -8.29 -0.27
C ASN A 256 -9.23 -8.15 1.19
N GLN A 257 -9.71 -9.00 2.10
CA GLN A 257 -9.24 -9.02 3.49
C GLN A 257 -7.77 -9.43 3.58
N THR A 258 -7.34 -10.40 2.78
CA THR A 258 -5.94 -10.84 2.68
C THR A 258 -5.07 -9.69 2.15
N MET A 259 -5.50 -9.03 1.07
CA MET A 259 -4.80 -7.88 0.50
C MET A 259 -4.64 -6.74 1.51
N ALA A 260 -5.71 -6.36 2.21
CA ALA A 260 -5.66 -5.32 3.22
C ALA A 260 -4.74 -5.70 4.40
N LYS A 261 -4.75 -6.98 4.82
CA LYS A 261 -3.81 -7.48 5.83
C LYS A 261 -2.37 -7.36 5.36
N ASN A 262 -2.06 -7.80 4.15
CA ASN A 262 -0.70 -7.73 3.60
C ASN A 262 -0.19 -6.29 3.50
N ILE A 263 -1.04 -5.36 3.05
CA ILE A 263 -0.71 -3.92 3.02
C ILE A 263 -0.42 -3.40 4.43
N TYR A 264 -1.27 -3.76 5.41
CA TYR A 264 -1.10 -3.35 6.81
C TYR A 264 0.20 -3.90 7.42
N ASP A 265 0.49 -5.19 7.21
CA ASP A 265 1.72 -5.82 7.71
C ASP A 265 2.97 -5.14 7.14
N ILE A 266 2.94 -4.73 5.86
CA ILE A 266 4.04 -3.96 5.26
C ILE A 266 4.14 -2.56 5.90
N ALA A 267 3.02 -1.87 6.13
CA ALA A 267 3.02 -0.56 6.76
C ALA A 267 3.59 -0.59 8.19
N GLU A 268 3.30 -1.64 8.96
CA GLU A 268 3.88 -1.85 10.30
C GLU A 268 5.36 -2.21 10.24
N LYS A 269 5.78 -3.01 9.24
CA LYS A 269 7.18 -3.37 9.03
C LYS A 269 8.05 -2.18 8.60
N TYR A 270 7.47 -1.22 7.90
CA TYR A 270 8.16 -0.03 7.38
C TYR A 270 7.49 1.25 7.90
N PRO A 271 7.66 1.59 9.19
CA PRO A 271 7.06 2.77 9.78
C PRO A 271 7.63 4.06 9.15
N ASN A 272 6.84 5.14 9.19
CA ASN A 272 7.21 6.49 8.77
C ASN A 272 7.54 6.60 7.28
N ARG A 273 6.97 5.71 6.45
CA ARG A 273 7.18 5.67 5.00
C ARG A 273 5.97 6.15 4.21
N LYS A 274 6.21 6.59 2.98
CA LYS A 274 5.18 6.77 1.97
C LYS A 274 5.02 5.50 1.16
N ILE A 275 3.86 4.89 1.25
CA ILE A 275 3.51 3.65 0.56
C ILE A 275 2.44 3.98 -0.49
N VAL A 276 2.70 3.61 -1.74
CA VAL A 276 1.67 3.62 -2.79
C VAL A 276 1.21 2.19 -3.04
N VAL A 277 -0.10 1.98 -3.02
CA VAL A 277 -0.76 0.71 -3.34
C VAL A 277 -1.38 0.83 -4.74
N LEU A 278 -0.90 0.03 -5.68
CA LEU A 278 -1.45 -0.07 -7.03
C LEU A 278 -2.38 -1.29 -7.11
N THR A 279 -3.69 -1.01 -7.18
CA THR A 279 -4.76 -2.02 -7.23
C THR A 279 -5.76 -1.70 -8.32
N GLY A 280 -6.53 -2.66 -8.85
CA GLY A 280 -7.66 -2.36 -9.72
C GLY A 280 -8.68 -1.48 -8.99
N PHE A 281 -9.25 -0.45 -9.66
CA PHE A 281 -10.09 0.55 -8.95
C PHE A 281 -11.33 -0.05 -8.26
N LEU A 282 -11.78 -1.22 -8.71
CA LEU A 282 -12.86 -1.98 -8.08
C LEU A 282 -12.52 -2.56 -6.70
N HIS A 283 -11.25 -2.59 -6.29
CA HIS A 283 -10.80 -3.06 -4.98
C HIS A 283 -10.62 -1.92 -3.97
N ARG A 284 -10.43 -0.68 -4.47
CA ARG A 284 -10.01 0.47 -3.68
C ARG A 284 -10.91 0.75 -2.47
N TYR A 285 -12.24 0.77 -2.66
CA TYR A 285 -13.21 0.99 -1.58
C TYR A 285 -13.03 -0.01 -0.42
N TYR A 286 -12.79 -1.28 -0.75
CA TYR A 286 -12.70 -2.37 0.21
C TYR A 286 -11.40 -2.24 1.01
N LEU A 287 -10.29 -2.00 0.31
CA LEU A 287 -8.98 -1.81 0.95
C LEU A 287 -8.98 -0.60 1.88
N ILE A 288 -9.55 0.54 1.48
CA ILE A 288 -9.67 1.73 2.32
C ILE A 288 -10.44 1.40 3.61
N LYS A 289 -11.59 0.72 3.49
CA LYS A 289 -12.41 0.34 4.64
C LYS A 289 -11.64 -0.56 5.61
N GLU A 290 -11.09 -1.66 5.11
CA GLU A 290 -10.37 -2.66 5.90
C GLU A 290 -9.10 -2.08 6.56
N LEU A 291 -8.38 -1.17 5.87
CA LEU A 291 -7.22 -0.50 6.44
C LEU A 291 -7.62 0.49 7.54
N ARG A 292 -8.73 1.22 7.38
CA ARG A 292 -9.27 2.09 8.46
C ARG A 292 -9.66 1.28 9.69
N GLU A 293 -10.27 0.12 9.51
CA GLU A 293 -10.66 -0.78 10.60
C GLU A 293 -9.45 -1.37 11.35
N ARG A 294 -8.34 -1.63 10.65
CA ARG A 294 -7.08 -2.12 11.25
C ARG A 294 -6.22 -1.02 11.85
N ASN A 295 -6.43 0.23 11.46
CA ASN A 295 -5.55 1.33 11.84
C ASN A 295 -5.63 1.62 13.35
N ASN A 296 -4.52 1.39 14.05
CA ASN A 296 -4.33 1.68 15.47
C ASN A 296 -3.84 3.13 15.73
N GLY A 297 -3.80 3.98 14.71
CA GLY A 297 -3.37 5.38 14.80
C GLY A 297 -2.06 5.69 14.07
N ASN A 298 -1.32 4.65 13.65
CA ASN A 298 0.02 4.78 13.03
C ASN A 298 -0.01 5.06 11.52
N ILE A 299 -1.16 4.85 10.87
CA ILE A 299 -1.32 5.01 9.43
C ILE A 299 -2.18 6.23 9.12
N GLU A 300 -1.82 6.93 8.05
CA GLU A 300 -2.62 7.99 7.44
C GLU A 300 -2.93 7.59 5.98
N ILE A 301 -4.21 7.40 5.65
CA ILE A 301 -4.63 7.13 4.27
C ILE A 301 -4.84 8.48 3.58
N ARG A 302 -4.18 8.70 2.45
CA ARG A 302 -4.21 9.96 1.70
C ARG A 302 -4.64 9.75 0.25
N GLU A 303 -5.20 10.80 -0.32
CA GLU A 303 -5.46 10.85 -1.76
C GLU A 303 -4.28 11.47 -2.51
N PHE A 304 -3.98 10.98 -3.72
CA PHE A 304 -2.83 11.48 -4.48
C PHE A 304 -2.99 12.92 -5.00
N TYR A 305 -4.23 13.44 -5.00
CA TYR A 305 -4.57 14.79 -5.42
C TYR A 305 -4.71 15.77 -4.24
N GLU A 306 -4.57 15.30 -2.99
CA GLU A 306 -4.50 16.16 -1.82
C GLU A 306 -3.11 16.83 -1.75
N LYS A 307 -3.09 18.15 -1.51
CA LYS A 307 -1.87 18.96 -1.41
C LYS A 307 -1.29 18.93 0.00
#